data_AF-A0A3M7RDH4-F1
#
_entry.id   AF-A0A3M7RDH4-F1
#
_cell.length_a   1.000
_cell.length_b   1.000
_cell.length_c   1.000
_cell.angle_alpha   90.00
_cell.angle_beta   90.00
_cell.angle_gamma   90.00
#
_symmetry.space_group_name_H-M   'P 1'
#
loop_
_entity.id
_entity.type
_entity.pdbx_description
1 polymer ?
#
loop_
_entity_poly.entity_id
_entity_poly.type
_entity_poly.pdbx_seq_one_letter_code
_entity_poly.pdbx_strand_id
1 'polypeptide(L)'
;MGDEANKFLQTNLSSIKSSMKDSVMPDKYVLLAANIDEKFQAYYFFYLPFITMAWSRLGFQPIVLLVTTKDGDLNNFNNQNGPAMATVKYLIDLGATLKLVKSDEGYDLMTSLICRMFVGALDFLGEEDYVITSDSDLIPIMPEYYETEDTDGITAWNSECCGRFTYKNRSYQMYPMGHIGMKKKHWKGVMNLASDTEINSKAIAGLISDFFSQKYVKKNNKIAKGDPTWIADQTILSQKIEVYTSDLNKAKLIKKPFEGMRLDRSQNDDTLNYLMDYKFDKLTDFHAFQSNYLNKWNIISKLLEKLFTRDTYKILYSYFSEFKQAINSQN
;
A
#
# COMPACT_ATOMS: atom_id res chain seq x y z
N MET A 1 10.35 -12.10 -27.41
CA MET A 1 8.95 -11.84 -26.97
C MET A 1 8.85 -11.06 -25.65
N GLY A 2 9.89 -11.02 -24.80
CA GLY A 2 9.94 -10.12 -23.62
C GLY A 2 10.12 -8.63 -23.92
N ASP A 3 10.33 -8.25 -25.20
CA ASP A 3 10.43 -6.84 -25.59
C ASP A 3 9.07 -6.14 -25.67
N GLU A 4 7.94 -6.84 -25.86
CA GLU A 4 6.65 -6.17 -26.09
C GLU A 4 5.94 -5.71 -24.81
N ALA A 5 5.99 -6.49 -23.72
CA ALA A 5 5.42 -6.07 -22.43
C ALA A 5 6.30 -5.02 -21.74
N ASN A 6 7.63 -5.16 -21.84
CA ASN A 6 8.57 -4.13 -21.42
C ASN A 6 8.41 -2.85 -22.25
N LYS A 7 8.16 -2.96 -23.56
CA LYS A 7 7.82 -1.83 -24.42
C LYS A 7 6.44 -1.27 -24.12
N PHE A 8 5.42 -2.05 -23.75
CA PHE A 8 4.10 -1.57 -23.32
C PHE A 8 4.19 -0.80 -22.00
N LEU A 9 4.91 -1.32 -21.01
CA LEU A 9 5.17 -0.62 -19.76
C LEU A 9 6.04 0.62 -19.98
N GLN A 10 7.10 0.54 -20.79
CA GLN A 10 7.94 1.70 -21.10
C GLN A 10 7.23 2.75 -21.95
N THR A 11 6.43 2.35 -22.95
CA THR A 11 5.64 3.28 -23.77
C THR A 11 4.54 3.94 -22.95
N ASN A 12 3.82 3.19 -22.12
CA ASN A 12 2.83 3.77 -21.21
C ASN A 12 3.47 4.61 -20.10
N LEU A 13 4.59 4.19 -19.50
CA LEU A 13 5.33 5.01 -18.54
C LEU A 13 5.90 6.28 -19.20
N SER A 14 6.31 6.22 -20.46
CA SER A 14 6.80 7.38 -21.22
C SER A 14 5.69 8.32 -21.65
N SER A 15 4.51 7.80 -22.02
CA SER A 15 3.33 8.60 -22.38
C SER A 15 2.70 9.23 -21.13
N ILE A 16 2.68 8.53 -20.00
CA ILE A 16 2.31 9.07 -18.68
C ILE A 16 3.31 10.16 -18.25
N LYS A 17 4.63 9.94 -18.38
CA LYS A 17 5.64 10.99 -18.14
C LYS A 17 5.48 12.20 -19.06
N SER A 18 4.99 11.99 -20.29
CA SER A 18 4.73 13.05 -21.27
C SER A 18 3.47 13.84 -20.95
N SER A 19 2.39 13.19 -20.49
CA SER A 19 1.15 13.88 -20.12
C SER A 19 1.22 14.55 -18.74
N MET A 20 2.13 14.11 -17.87
CA MET A 20 2.36 14.69 -16.54
C MET A 20 3.29 15.91 -16.53
N LYS A 21 3.97 16.23 -17.65
CA LYS A 21 4.84 17.41 -17.71
C LYS A 21 4.09 18.75 -17.69
N ASP A 22 2.79 18.74 -17.99
CA ASP A 22 1.96 19.95 -18.10
C ASP A 22 0.87 20.05 -17.03
N SER A 23 0.72 19.05 -16.15
CA SER A 23 -0.12 19.15 -14.95
C SER A 23 0.75 19.38 -13.73
N VAL A 24 0.48 20.43 -12.96
CA VAL A 24 1.06 20.63 -11.62
C VAL A 24 0.93 19.30 -10.86
N MET A 25 2.07 18.64 -10.61
CA MET A 25 2.09 17.37 -9.86
C MET A 25 1.35 17.59 -8.54
N PRO A 26 0.42 16.73 -8.16
CA PRO A 26 -0.28 16.88 -6.89
C PRO A 26 0.73 16.80 -5.74
N ASP A 27 0.59 17.68 -4.73
CA ASP A 27 1.50 17.72 -3.56
C ASP A 27 1.30 16.53 -2.60
N LYS A 28 0.35 15.61 -2.90
CA LYS A 28 -0.06 14.51 -2.02
C LYS A 28 -0.16 13.18 -2.77
N TYR A 29 0.50 12.17 -2.23
CA TYR A 29 0.54 10.81 -2.78
C TYR A 29 0.19 9.77 -1.74
N VAL A 30 -0.41 8.67 -2.17
CA VAL A 30 -0.48 7.44 -1.36
C VAL A 30 0.46 6.40 -1.96
N LEU A 31 1.20 5.70 -1.11
CA LEU A 31 2.05 4.57 -1.49
C LEU A 31 1.44 3.25 -0.99
N LEU A 32 1.09 2.39 -1.94
CA LEU A 32 0.62 1.03 -1.73
C LEU A 32 1.71 0.05 -2.14
N ALA A 33 1.72 -1.14 -1.56
CA ALA A 33 2.54 -2.25 -2.04
C ALA A 33 1.76 -3.56 -1.99
N ALA A 34 1.96 -4.38 -3.01
CA ALA A 34 1.45 -5.74 -3.04
C ALA A 34 2.37 -6.65 -3.84
N ASN A 35 2.44 -7.90 -3.40
CA ASN A 35 3.00 -8.98 -4.19
C ASN A 35 1.98 -9.42 -5.24
N ILE A 36 2.40 -9.56 -6.50
CA ILE A 36 1.53 -9.98 -7.62
C ILE A 36 1.79 -11.42 -8.10
N ASP A 37 2.75 -12.12 -7.51
CA ASP A 37 3.17 -13.45 -7.95
C ASP A 37 2.33 -14.58 -7.35
N GLU A 38 1.70 -14.35 -6.19
CA GLU A 38 1.07 -15.43 -5.44
C GLU A 38 -0.42 -15.63 -5.81
N LYS A 39 -0.73 -16.74 -6.50
CA LYS A 39 -2.12 -17.17 -6.79
C LYS A 39 -2.98 -17.31 -5.52
N PHE A 40 -2.39 -17.75 -4.40
CA PHE A 40 -3.10 -17.97 -3.13
C PHE A 40 -3.36 -16.68 -2.34
N GLN A 41 -2.65 -15.59 -2.65
CA GLN A 41 -2.81 -14.28 -2.01
C GLN A 41 -3.35 -13.23 -2.97
N ALA A 42 -4.06 -13.68 -4.02
CA ALA A 42 -4.60 -12.81 -5.05
C ALA A 42 -5.52 -11.69 -4.52
N TYR A 43 -6.06 -11.85 -3.30
CA TYR A 43 -6.85 -10.83 -2.65
C TYR A 43 -6.07 -9.52 -2.41
N TYR A 44 -4.76 -9.55 -2.10
CA TYR A 44 -4.00 -8.32 -1.85
C TYR A 44 -3.91 -7.43 -3.08
N PHE A 45 -3.66 -8.01 -4.26
CA PHE A 45 -3.64 -7.23 -5.50
C PHE A 45 -5.05 -7.04 -6.08
N PHE A 46 -6.02 -7.89 -5.75
CA PHE A 46 -7.42 -7.72 -6.12
C PHE A 46 -7.98 -6.36 -5.68
N TYR A 47 -7.72 -5.93 -4.45
CA TYR A 47 -8.29 -4.68 -3.93
C TYR A 47 -7.61 -3.40 -4.43
N LEU A 48 -6.44 -3.50 -5.08
CA LEU A 48 -5.64 -2.31 -5.44
C LEU A 48 -6.41 -1.28 -6.28
N PRO A 49 -7.20 -1.64 -7.32
CA PRO A 49 -7.96 -0.64 -8.07
C PRO A 49 -9.02 0.07 -7.22
N PHE A 50 -9.64 -0.62 -6.26
CA PHE A 50 -10.62 -0.03 -5.35
C PHE A 50 -9.95 0.93 -4.36
N ILE A 51 -8.81 0.53 -3.79
CA ILE A 51 -8.05 1.33 -2.83
C ILE A 51 -7.44 2.57 -3.52
N THR A 52 -6.93 2.39 -4.74
CA THR A 52 -6.42 3.48 -5.61
C THR A 52 -7.47 4.56 -5.76
N MET A 53 -8.68 4.19 -6.21
CA MET A 53 -9.75 5.18 -6.36
C MET A 53 -10.25 5.74 -5.05
N ALA A 54 -10.25 4.95 -3.98
CA ALA A 54 -10.61 5.43 -2.66
C ALA A 54 -9.67 6.57 -2.25
N TRP A 55 -8.35 6.39 -2.34
CA TRP A 55 -7.39 7.46 -2.05
C TRP A 55 -7.44 8.64 -3.02
N SER A 56 -7.66 8.40 -4.32
CA SER A 56 -7.85 9.49 -5.30
C SER A 56 -9.03 10.39 -4.94
N ARG A 57 -10.13 9.83 -4.44
CA ARG A 57 -11.27 10.61 -3.94
C ARG A 57 -10.90 11.47 -2.73
N LEU A 58 -9.94 11.05 -1.91
CA LEU A 58 -9.39 11.84 -0.81
C LEU A 58 -8.32 12.86 -1.27
N GLY A 59 -8.06 12.98 -2.57
CA GLY A 59 -7.09 13.94 -3.14
C GLY A 59 -5.64 13.47 -3.13
N PHE A 60 -5.39 12.16 -2.96
CA PHE A 60 -4.06 11.58 -3.04
C PHE A 60 -3.83 10.89 -4.38
N GLN A 61 -2.70 11.18 -5.02
CA GLN A 61 -2.27 10.50 -6.23
C GLN A 61 -1.70 9.10 -5.89
N PRO A 62 -2.25 8.00 -6.41
CA PRO A 62 -1.79 6.67 -6.05
C PRO A 62 -0.47 6.28 -6.71
N ILE A 63 0.43 5.76 -5.90
CA ILE A 63 1.65 5.06 -6.31
C ILE A 63 1.53 3.62 -5.83
N VAL A 64 1.71 2.66 -6.73
CA VAL A 64 1.63 1.23 -6.41
C VAL A 64 2.97 0.56 -6.69
N LEU A 65 3.58 0.04 -5.63
CA LEU A 65 4.74 -0.84 -5.71
C LEU A 65 4.27 -2.26 -5.95
N LEU A 66 4.50 -2.76 -7.16
CA LEU A 66 4.19 -4.13 -7.53
C LEU A 66 5.44 -4.97 -7.30
N VAL A 67 5.40 -5.79 -6.26
CA VAL A 67 6.50 -6.70 -5.91
C VAL A 67 6.36 -7.98 -6.72
N THR A 68 7.45 -8.34 -7.37
CA THR A 68 7.51 -9.51 -8.24
C THR A 68 8.90 -10.14 -8.26
N THR A 69 8.97 -11.46 -8.39
CA THR A 69 10.17 -12.27 -8.53
C THR A 69 10.58 -12.39 -10.00
N LYS A 70 11.69 -13.09 -10.27
CA LYS A 70 12.08 -13.42 -11.65
C LYS A 70 11.04 -14.25 -12.40
N ASP A 71 10.24 -15.04 -11.68
CA ASP A 71 9.19 -15.88 -12.26
C ASP A 71 7.86 -15.14 -12.44
N GLY A 72 7.67 -14.03 -11.70
CA GLY A 72 6.55 -13.11 -11.85
C GLY A 72 6.79 -11.97 -12.86
N ASP A 73 7.89 -12.05 -13.61
CA ASP A 73 8.22 -11.08 -14.65
C ASP A 73 6.96 -10.77 -15.48
N LEU A 74 6.61 -9.49 -15.61
CA LEU A 74 5.48 -9.04 -16.42
C LEU A 74 5.60 -9.53 -17.89
N ASN A 75 6.80 -9.97 -18.28
CA ASN A 75 7.12 -10.61 -19.56
C ASN A 75 6.91 -12.14 -19.59
N ASN A 76 6.81 -12.82 -18.45
CA ASN A 76 6.58 -14.27 -18.29
C ASN A 76 5.16 -14.64 -17.85
N PHE A 77 4.23 -13.68 -17.75
CA PHE A 77 2.82 -14.02 -17.72
C PHE A 77 2.45 -14.66 -19.06
N ASN A 78 2.58 -15.98 -19.16
CA ASN A 78 1.96 -16.84 -20.18
C ASN A 78 0.42 -16.77 -20.16
N ASN A 79 -0.16 -15.79 -19.45
CA ASN A 79 -1.58 -15.49 -19.40
C ASN A 79 -1.75 -13.97 -19.37
N GLN A 80 -1.68 -13.32 -20.54
CA GLN A 80 -2.06 -11.91 -20.72
C GLN A 80 -3.49 -11.61 -20.24
N ASN A 81 -4.29 -12.66 -20.01
CA ASN A 81 -5.65 -12.61 -19.45
C ASN A 81 -5.68 -13.03 -17.97
N GLY A 82 -4.53 -13.08 -17.28
CA GLY A 82 -4.44 -13.43 -15.87
C GLY A 82 -4.90 -12.30 -14.92
N PRO A 83 -5.22 -12.64 -13.66
CA PRO A 83 -5.80 -11.68 -12.71
C PRO A 83 -4.85 -10.52 -12.39
N ALA A 84 -3.54 -10.76 -12.29
CA ALA A 84 -2.56 -9.69 -12.07
C ALA A 84 -2.48 -8.69 -13.25
N MET A 85 -2.58 -9.18 -14.50
CA MET A 85 -2.59 -8.31 -15.67
C MET A 85 -3.88 -7.48 -15.74
N ALA A 86 -5.02 -8.07 -15.40
CA ALA A 86 -6.27 -7.33 -15.26
C ALA A 86 -6.13 -6.22 -14.20
N THR A 87 -5.54 -6.52 -13.04
CA THR A 87 -5.25 -5.50 -12.01
C THR A 87 -4.35 -4.38 -12.55
N VAL A 88 -3.24 -4.70 -13.21
CA VAL A 88 -2.30 -3.72 -13.76
C VAL A 88 -2.97 -2.82 -14.79
N LYS A 89 -3.73 -3.40 -15.73
CA LYS A 89 -4.50 -2.66 -16.74
C LYS A 89 -5.40 -1.61 -16.08
N TYR A 90 -6.22 -2.04 -15.11
CA TYR A 90 -7.15 -1.11 -14.45
C TYR A 90 -6.42 -0.08 -13.57
N LEU A 91 -5.29 -0.42 -12.95
CA LEU A 91 -4.51 0.57 -12.22
C LEU A 91 -4.00 1.68 -13.15
N ILE A 92 -3.54 1.34 -14.36
CA ILE A 92 -3.12 2.33 -15.36
C ILE A 92 -4.30 3.17 -15.82
N ASP A 93 -5.43 2.53 -16.15
CA ASP A 93 -6.64 3.23 -16.62
C ASP A 93 -7.21 4.20 -15.56
N LEU A 94 -7.02 3.87 -14.27
CA LEU A 94 -7.41 4.69 -13.13
C LEU A 94 -6.36 5.75 -12.76
N GLY A 95 -5.27 5.86 -13.53
CA GLY A 95 -4.25 6.89 -13.39
C GLY A 95 -3.22 6.64 -12.29
N ALA A 96 -3.05 5.41 -11.80
CA ALA A 96 -2.04 5.10 -10.80
C ALA A 96 -0.62 5.10 -11.38
N THR A 97 0.35 5.58 -10.61
CA THR A 97 1.77 5.44 -10.93
C THR A 97 2.26 4.07 -10.48
N LEU A 98 2.69 3.23 -11.43
CA LEU A 98 3.17 1.88 -11.14
C LEU A 98 4.70 1.83 -11.09
N LYS A 99 5.26 1.19 -10.05
CA LYS A 99 6.68 0.86 -9.97
C LYS A 99 6.85 -0.61 -9.63
N LEU A 100 7.66 -1.29 -10.44
CA LEU A 100 8.01 -2.68 -10.19
C LEU A 100 9.18 -2.75 -9.21
N VAL A 101 9.04 -3.63 -8.22
CA VAL A 101 10.07 -3.93 -7.23
C VAL A 101 10.44 -5.39 -7.40
N LYS A 102 11.69 -5.64 -7.83
CA LYS A 102 12.19 -7.00 -8.00
C LYS A 102 12.50 -7.61 -6.65
N SER A 103 11.97 -8.80 -6.41
CA SER A 103 12.25 -9.64 -5.27
C SER A 103 13.06 -10.86 -5.66
N ASP A 104 13.91 -11.32 -4.76
CA ASP A 104 14.47 -12.66 -4.84
C ASP A 104 13.40 -13.71 -4.52
N GLU A 105 13.54 -14.91 -5.09
CA GLU A 105 12.57 -16.00 -4.94
C GLU A 105 12.36 -16.39 -3.46
N GLY A 106 11.10 -16.37 -3.03
CA GLY A 106 10.70 -16.70 -1.67
C GLY A 106 10.93 -15.57 -0.65
N TYR A 107 11.24 -14.36 -1.08
CA TYR A 107 11.33 -13.15 -0.24
C TYR A 107 10.31 -12.07 -0.62
N ASP A 108 9.41 -12.37 -1.53
CA ASP A 108 8.43 -11.47 -2.12
C ASP A 108 7.40 -10.98 -1.11
N LEU A 109 6.93 -11.81 -0.18
CA LEU A 109 6.07 -11.37 0.92
C LEU A 109 6.80 -10.38 1.85
N MET A 110 8.03 -10.70 2.24
CA MET A 110 8.87 -9.83 3.08
C MET A 110 9.12 -8.49 2.37
N THR A 111 9.42 -8.56 1.07
CA THR A 111 9.66 -7.40 0.22
C THR A 111 8.41 -6.52 0.13
N SER A 112 7.21 -7.10 -0.08
CA SER A 112 5.95 -6.35 -0.15
C SER A 112 5.57 -5.66 1.15
N LEU A 113 5.88 -6.27 2.30
CA LEU A 113 5.63 -5.65 3.60
C LEU A 113 6.52 -4.42 3.81
N ILE A 114 7.82 -4.56 3.51
CA ILE A 114 8.84 -3.59 3.93
C ILE A 114 9.09 -2.47 2.90
N CYS A 115 8.91 -2.74 1.61
CA CYS A 115 9.33 -1.80 0.54
C CYS A 115 8.69 -0.40 0.66
N ARG A 116 7.52 -0.28 1.30
CA ARG A 116 6.85 1.00 1.55
C ARG A 116 7.64 1.95 2.44
N MET A 117 8.58 1.46 3.26
CA MET A 117 9.47 2.36 4.01
C MET A 117 10.47 3.09 3.11
N PHE A 118 10.68 2.65 1.87
CA PHE A 118 11.65 3.22 0.95
C PHE A 118 11.08 4.35 0.08
N VAL A 119 10.02 5.04 0.53
CA VAL A 119 9.43 6.21 -0.15
C VAL A 119 10.51 7.24 -0.53
N GLY A 120 11.45 7.50 0.37
CA GLY A 120 12.53 8.47 0.14
C GLY A 120 13.48 8.11 -1.01
N ALA A 121 13.44 6.87 -1.51
CA ALA A 121 14.22 6.38 -2.65
C ALA A 121 13.45 6.46 -4.00
N LEU A 122 12.21 6.97 -4.01
CA LEU A 122 11.45 7.18 -5.24
C LEU A 122 11.97 8.45 -5.95
N ASP A 123 12.55 8.26 -7.12
CA ASP A 123 13.25 9.27 -7.93
C ASP A 123 12.31 10.28 -8.60
N PHE A 124 11.08 9.87 -8.92
CA PHE A 124 10.08 10.72 -9.55
C PHE A 124 9.33 11.66 -8.58
N LEU A 125 9.52 11.48 -7.26
CA LEU A 125 8.93 12.36 -6.25
C LEU A 125 9.84 13.55 -5.95
N GLY A 126 9.27 14.74 -5.78
CA GLY A 126 9.93 15.91 -5.21
C GLY A 126 10.17 15.77 -3.70
N GLU A 127 11.14 16.51 -3.16
CA GLU A 127 11.46 16.46 -1.72
C GLU A 127 10.33 16.99 -0.82
N GLU A 128 9.49 17.88 -1.36
CA GLU A 128 8.34 18.47 -0.68
C GLU A 128 7.03 17.69 -0.87
N ASP A 129 7.03 16.66 -1.72
CA ASP A 129 5.85 15.82 -1.95
C ASP A 129 5.47 15.08 -0.66
N TYR A 130 4.22 15.22 -0.23
CA TYR A 130 3.69 14.54 0.94
C TYR A 130 3.21 13.15 0.57
N VAL A 131 3.72 12.12 1.23
CA VAL A 131 3.39 10.73 0.93
C VAL A 131 2.86 10.04 2.16
N ILE A 132 1.65 9.48 2.06
CA ILE A 132 1.07 8.56 3.05
C ILE A 132 1.27 7.11 2.59
N THR A 133 1.66 6.20 3.47
CA THR A 133 1.68 4.77 3.18
C THR A 133 0.35 4.14 3.56
N SER A 134 -0.10 3.14 2.79
CA SER A 134 -1.36 2.43 3.02
C SER A 134 -1.20 0.92 2.80
N ASP A 135 -1.96 0.10 3.53
CA ASP A 135 -2.02 -1.34 3.31
C ASP A 135 -2.88 -1.65 2.07
N SER A 136 -2.52 -2.68 1.31
CA SER A 136 -3.26 -3.14 0.13
C SER A 136 -4.56 -3.89 0.46
N ASP A 137 -4.94 -3.95 1.73
CA ASP A 137 -6.23 -4.45 2.20
C ASP A 137 -7.01 -3.42 3.04
N LEU A 138 -6.66 -2.12 3.00
CA LEU A 138 -7.38 -1.05 3.71
C LEU A 138 -7.95 -0.02 2.72
N ILE A 139 -9.28 0.11 2.66
CA ILE A 139 -9.98 1.08 1.80
C ILE A 139 -10.40 2.28 2.67
N PRO A 140 -9.85 3.50 2.47
CA PRO A 140 -10.29 4.68 3.21
C PRO A 140 -11.71 5.11 2.81
N ILE A 141 -12.54 5.47 3.79
CA ILE A 141 -13.97 5.80 3.58
C ILE A 141 -14.22 7.30 3.76
N MET A 142 -13.99 7.87 4.93
CA MET A 142 -14.36 9.25 5.20
C MET A 142 -13.11 10.16 5.22
N PRO A 143 -13.06 11.23 4.40
CA PRO A 143 -11.87 12.07 4.23
C PRO A 143 -11.44 12.80 5.50
N GLU A 144 -12.37 13.17 6.38
CA GLU A 144 -12.12 13.89 7.63
C GLU A 144 -11.09 13.18 8.53
N TYR A 145 -11.06 11.85 8.52
CA TYR A 145 -10.11 11.06 9.32
C TYR A 145 -8.69 11.10 8.76
N TYR A 146 -8.50 11.55 7.52
CA TYR A 146 -7.22 11.58 6.81
C TYR A 146 -6.74 13.00 6.49
N GLU A 147 -7.39 14.02 7.05
CA GLU A 147 -6.99 15.41 6.85
C GLU A 147 -5.58 15.68 7.42
N THR A 148 -4.79 16.44 6.68
CA THR A 148 -3.43 16.85 7.04
C THR A 148 -3.42 18.34 7.32
N GLU A 149 -3.50 18.74 8.60
CA GLU A 149 -3.48 20.16 9.00
C GLU A 149 -2.08 20.78 8.86
N ASP A 150 -1.03 19.99 9.10
CA ASP A 150 0.37 20.40 9.02
C ASP A 150 1.14 19.35 8.20
N THR A 151 1.48 19.74 6.98
CA THR A 151 2.20 18.87 6.03
C THR A 151 3.71 18.93 6.21
N ASP A 152 4.24 19.81 7.06
CA ASP A 152 5.66 19.84 7.45
C ASP A 152 5.94 18.82 8.58
N GLY A 153 4.92 18.41 9.32
CA GLY A 153 5.00 17.33 10.30
C GLY A 153 5.02 15.92 9.70
N ILE A 154 5.42 14.96 10.55
CA ILE A 154 5.16 13.53 10.33
C ILE A 154 3.82 13.23 10.99
N THR A 155 2.82 12.78 10.23
CA THR A 155 1.52 12.39 10.78
C THR A 155 1.44 10.88 10.92
N ALA A 156 1.12 10.42 12.13
CA ALA A 156 0.78 9.04 12.42
C ALA A 156 -0.71 8.97 12.78
N TRP A 157 -1.52 8.46 11.85
CA TRP A 157 -2.93 8.17 12.10
C TRP A 157 -3.08 6.87 12.87
N ASN A 158 -4.16 6.73 13.61
CA ASN A 158 -4.44 5.58 14.47
C ASN A 158 -3.28 5.31 15.45
N SER A 159 -2.66 6.38 15.96
CA SER A 159 -1.37 6.33 16.68
C SER A 159 -1.38 5.49 17.96
N GLU A 160 -2.56 5.12 18.46
CA GLU A 160 -2.77 4.39 19.70
C GLU A 160 -3.13 2.90 19.48
N CYS A 161 -3.31 2.45 18.24
CA CYS A 161 -3.83 1.09 17.93
C CYS A 161 -2.99 -0.06 18.47
N CYS A 162 -1.67 0.12 18.47
CA CYS A 162 -0.74 -0.99 18.30
C CYS A 162 0.21 -1.17 19.50
N GLY A 163 -0.08 -0.45 20.59
CA GLY A 163 0.66 -0.55 21.85
C GLY A 163 2.11 -0.10 21.76
N ARG A 164 2.95 -0.64 22.64
CA ARG A 164 4.37 -0.30 22.76
C ARG A 164 5.24 -1.53 22.56
N PHE A 165 6.47 -1.34 22.08
CA PHE A 165 7.48 -2.39 22.00
C PHE A 165 8.80 -1.92 22.61
N THR A 166 9.66 -2.87 22.99
CA THR A 166 10.98 -2.58 23.56
C THR A 166 12.07 -2.91 22.56
N TYR A 167 12.97 -1.97 22.32
CA TYR A 167 14.16 -2.15 21.49
C TYR A 167 15.38 -1.52 22.17
N LYS A 168 16.46 -2.29 22.34
CA LYS A 168 17.70 -1.85 23.01
C LYS A 168 17.43 -1.11 24.34
N ASN A 169 16.61 -1.72 25.21
CA ASN A 169 16.22 -1.20 26.52
C ASN A 169 15.46 0.14 26.52
N ARG A 170 14.93 0.58 25.37
CA ARG A 170 13.98 1.69 25.27
C ARG A 170 12.62 1.19 24.81
N SER A 171 11.56 1.81 25.33
CA SER A 171 10.18 1.56 24.92
C SER A 171 9.76 2.60 23.87
N TYR A 172 9.22 2.13 22.75
CA TYR A 172 8.73 2.95 21.64
C TYR A 172 7.24 2.71 21.44
N GLN A 173 6.49 3.73 21.03
CA GLN A 173 5.12 3.57 20.55
C GLN A 173 5.14 2.88 19.18
N MET A 174 4.23 1.95 18.93
CA MET A 174 4.04 1.36 17.60
C MET A 174 2.98 2.16 16.83
N TYR A 175 3.36 2.61 15.63
CA TYR A 175 2.47 3.28 14.69
C TYR A 175 2.13 2.33 13.53
N PRO A 176 0.87 2.31 13.06
CA PRO A 176 0.44 1.45 11.97
C PRO A 176 1.01 1.92 10.63
N MET A 177 1.66 1.00 9.90
CA MET A 177 2.36 1.32 8.65
C MET A 177 1.40 1.80 7.57
N GLY A 178 0.17 1.31 7.53
CA GLY A 178 -0.86 1.73 6.58
C GLY A 178 -1.43 3.14 6.80
N HIS A 179 -0.86 3.91 7.73
CA HIS A 179 -1.44 5.14 8.27
C HIS A 179 -0.36 6.15 8.71
N ILE A 180 0.77 6.20 7.99
CA ILE A 180 1.86 7.16 8.27
C ILE A 180 2.10 8.02 7.04
N GLY A 181 2.12 9.33 7.23
CA GLY A 181 2.39 10.29 6.16
C GLY A 181 3.42 11.33 6.55
N MET A 182 4.28 11.67 5.59
CA MET A 182 5.27 12.73 5.73
C MET A 182 5.82 13.12 4.34
N LYS A 183 6.49 14.27 4.26
CA LYS A 183 7.21 14.67 3.04
C LYS A 183 8.34 13.69 2.69
N LYS A 184 8.64 13.55 1.39
CA LYS A 184 9.75 12.70 0.90
C LYS A 184 11.07 12.96 1.64
N LYS A 185 11.41 14.23 1.89
CA LYS A 185 12.63 14.59 2.65
C LYS A 185 12.68 13.97 4.05
N HIS A 186 11.54 13.85 4.71
CA HIS A 186 11.44 13.22 6.02
C HIS A 186 11.50 11.70 5.92
N TRP A 187 10.85 11.09 4.91
CA TRP A 187 11.04 9.66 4.63
C TRP A 187 12.51 9.30 4.44
N LYS A 188 13.23 10.09 3.63
CA LYS A 188 14.67 9.94 3.40
C LYS A 188 15.47 10.06 4.69
N GLY A 189 15.17 11.06 5.52
CA GLY A 189 15.85 11.31 6.78
C GLY A 189 15.56 10.27 7.88
N VAL A 190 14.30 9.86 8.04
CA VAL A 190 13.86 8.82 9.00
C VAL A 190 14.53 7.50 8.69
N MET A 191 14.53 7.11 7.41
CA MET A 191 15.10 5.85 6.98
C MET A 191 16.61 5.91 6.75
N ASN A 192 17.21 7.10 6.77
CA ASN A 192 18.61 7.37 6.47
C ASN A 192 19.02 6.82 5.09
N LEU A 193 18.21 7.13 4.07
CA LEU A 193 18.40 6.63 2.71
C LEU A 193 19.38 7.52 1.94
N ALA A 194 20.34 6.88 1.26
CA ALA A 194 21.17 7.53 0.26
C ALA A 194 20.36 7.82 -1.02
N SER A 195 20.81 8.79 -1.82
CA SER A 195 20.10 9.20 -3.05
C SER A 195 20.04 8.10 -4.11
N ASP A 196 20.91 7.10 -4.04
CA ASP A 196 21.02 5.95 -4.95
C ASP A 196 20.47 4.65 -4.35
N THR A 197 19.73 4.73 -3.23
CA THR A 197 19.20 3.53 -2.58
C THR A 197 18.24 2.78 -3.51
N GLU A 198 18.56 1.53 -3.81
CA GLU A 198 17.68 0.66 -4.58
C GLU A 198 16.66 -0.04 -3.67
N ILE A 199 15.42 -0.19 -4.16
CA ILE A 199 14.36 -0.93 -3.47
C ILE A 199 14.38 -2.38 -3.98
N ASN A 200 14.99 -3.29 -3.23
CA ASN A 200 15.05 -4.71 -3.56
C ASN A 200 15.18 -5.58 -2.30
N SER A 201 15.06 -6.91 -2.46
CA SER A 201 15.13 -7.85 -1.33
C SER A 201 16.45 -7.79 -0.56
N LYS A 202 17.57 -7.46 -1.21
CA LYS A 202 18.88 -7.35 -0.54
C LYS A 202 18.92 -6.17 0.42
N ALA A 203 18.47 -4.99 -0.01
CA ALA A 203 18.39 -3.81 0.83
C ALA A 203 17.44 -4.03 2.03
N ILE A 204 16.30 -4.69 1.77
CA ILE A 204 15.31 -5.04 2.79
C ILE A 204 15.85 -6.07 3.80
N ALA A 205 16.53 -7.11 3.32
CA ALA A 205 17.16 -8.11 4.19
C ALA A 205 18.26 -7.49 5.07
N GLY A 206 19.05 -6.56 4.51
CA GLY A 206 20.03 -5.78 5.27
C GLY A 206 19.37 -5.00 6.40
N LEU A 207 18.30 -4.25 6.10
CA LEU A 207 17.55 -3.48 7.10
C LEU A 207 17.01 -4.36 8.24
N ILE A 208 16.43 -5.51 7.92
CA ILE A 208 15.92 -6.46 8.92
C ILE A 208 17.06 -7.02 9.77
N SER A 209 18.17 -7.39 9.13
CA SER A 209 19.34 -7.92 9.82
C SER A 209 19.94 -6.89 10.79
N ASP A 210 20.03 -5.63 10.37
CA ASP A 210 20.58 -4.55 11.20
C ASP A 210 19.68 -4.20 12.38
N PHE A 211 18.35 -4.25 12.18
CA PHE A 211 17.40 -3.93 13.24
C PHE A 211 17.23 -5.08 14.23
N PHE A 212 16.92 -6.29 13.75
CA PHE A 212 16.60 -7.44 14.60
C PHE A 212 17.76 -8.44 14.74
N SER A 213 18.36 -8.84 13.62
CA SER A 213 19.46 -9.81 13.39
C SER A 213 19.15 -10.69 12.18
N GLN A 214 20.19 -11.27 11.56
CA GLN A 214 20.08 -12.11 10.36
C GLN A 214 19.06 -13.27 10.48
N LYS A 215 18.82 -13.81 11.69
CA LYS A 215 17.85 -14.90 11.90
C LYS A 215 16.38 -14.49 11.64
N TYR A 216 16.09 -13.19 11.60
CA TYR A 216 14.76 -12.66 11.28
C TYR A 216 14.58 -12.39 9.78
N VAL A 217 15.63 -12.52 8.97
CA VAL A 217 15.50 -12.56 7.51
C VAL A 217 14.91 -13.91 7.13
N LYS A 218 13.62 -13.92 6.80
CA LYS A 218 12.83 -15.14 6.59
C LYS A 218 12.28 -15.20 5.18
N LYS A 219 12.22 -16.42 4.65
CA LYS A 219 11.45 -16.71 3.43
C LYS A 219 9.94 -16.71 3.73
N ASN A 220 9.10 -16.50 2.71
CA ASN A 220 7.65 -16.34 2.83
C ASN A 220 7.00 -17.41 3.74
N ASN A 221 7.33 -18.69 3.53
CA ASN A 221 6.75 -19.81 4.28
C ASN A 221 7.10 -19.86 5.78
N LYS A 222 7.99 -18.97 6.25
CA LYS A 222 8.39 -18.84 7.66
C LYS A 222 7.87 -17.58 8.32
N ILE A 223 7.21 -16.70 7.56
CA ILE A 223 6.59 -15.48 8.07
C ILE A 223 5.15 -15.84 8.44
N ALA A 224 4.84 -15.80 9.73
CA ALA A 224 3.52 -16.11 10.26
C ALA A 224 2.97 -14.94 11.07
N LYS A 225 1.65 -14.80 11.10
CA LYS A 225 0.99 -13.79 11.95
C LYS A 225 1.43 -13.97 13.40
N GLY A 226 1.86 -12.88 14.04
CA GLY A 226 2.39 -12.87 15.40
C GLY A 226 3.90 -13.08 15.50
N ASP A 227 4.59 -13.42 14.40
CA ASP A 227 6.04 -13.38 14.34
C ASP A 227 6.55 -11.93 14.38
N PRO A 228 7.69 -11.61 15.02
CA PRO A 228 8.25 -10.26 14.99
C PRO A 228 8.48 -9.71 13.57
N THR A 229 8.74 -10.59 12.60
CA THR A 229 8.93 -10.21 11.19
C THR A 229 7.62 -9.80 10.51
N TRP A 230 6.46 -10.26 11.02
CA TRP A 230 5.14 -9.92 10.48
C TRP A 230 4.81 -8.42 10.61
N ILE A 231 5.32 -7.79 11.67
CA ILE A 231 5.15 -6.36 11.96
C ILE A 231 6.48 -5.60 11.88
N ALA A 232 7.44 -6.13 11.11
CA ALA A 232 8.77 -5.56 11.01
C ALA A 232 8.75 -4.13 10.44
N ASP A 233 7.91 -3.87 9.44
CA ASP A 233 7.74 -2.53 8.87
C ASP A 233 7.28 -1.51 9.93
N GLN A 234 6.24 -1.85 10.70
CA GLN A 234 5.68 -1.02 11.76
C GLN A 234 6.70 -0.76 12.88
N THR A 235 7.38 -1.81 13.35
CA THR A 235 8.34 -1.70 14.45
C THR A 235 9.60 -0.92 14.05
N ILE A 236 10.17 -1.22 12.88
CA ILE A 236 11.35 -0.52 12.36
C ILE A 236 11.03 0.95 12.13
N LEU A 237 9.93 1.25 11.42
CA LEU A 237 9.58 2.63 11.10
C LEU A 237 9.26 3.43 12.35
N SER A 238 8.51 2.87 13.29
CA SER A 238 8.14 3.58 14.52
C SER A 238 9.35 3.97 15.36
N GLN A 239 10.32 3.05 15.49
CA GLN A 239 11.58 3.34 16.18
C GLN A 239 12.35 4.47 15.49
N LYS A 240 12.43 4.42 14.15
CA LYS A 240 13.15 5.41 13.36
C LYS A 240 12.48 6.78 13.39
N ILE A 241 11.15 6.84 13.35
CA ILE A 241 10.37 8.08 13.50
C ILE A 241 10.68 8.71 14.85
N GLU A 242 10.55 7.96 15.96
CA GLU A 242 10.78 8.52 17.30
C GLU A 242 12.21 9.05 17.49
N VAL A 243 13.21 8.35 16.95
CA VAL A 243 14.60 8.84 16.96
C VAL A 243 14.74 10.09 16.11
N TYR A 244 14.19 10.12 14.90
CA TYR A 244 14.27 11.27 14.00
C TYR A 244 13.60 12.51 14.59
N THR A 245 12.42 12.37 15.18
CA THR A 245 11.64 13.49 15.74
C THR A 245 12.12 13.93 17.13
N SER A 246 13.08 13.22 17.74
CA SER A 246 13.71 13.63 19.00
C SER A 246 14.66 14.83 18.84
N ASP A 247 15.08 15.11 17.61
CA ASP A 247 15.84 16.31 17.24
C ASP A 247 14.87 17.44 16.89
N LEU A 248 14.84 18.48 17.73
CA LEU A 248 13.92 19.61 17.61
C LEU A 248 14.06 20.39 16.29
N ASN A 249 15.16 20.22 15.56
CA ASN A 249 15.41 20.92 14.30
C ASN A 249 14.89 20.17 13.06
N LYS A 250 14.28 18.99 13.23
CA LYS A 250 13.85 18.14 12.10
C LYS A 250 12.37 18.31 11.77
N ALA A 251 11.52 17.45 12.32
CA ALA A 251 10.08 17.46 12.08
C ALA A 251 9.34 17.12 13.37
N LYS A 252 8.16 17.72 13.53
CA LYS A 252 7.25 17.38 14.62
C LYS A 252 6.50 16.09 14.29
N LEU A 253 6.34 15.22 15.29
CA LEU A 253 5.41 14.10 15.21
C LEU A 253 4.00 14.54 15.61
N ILE A 254 3.06 14.42 14.68
CA ILE A 254 1.63 14.68 14.88
C ILE A 254 0.94 13.34 15.04
N LYS A 255 0.37 13.10 16.22
CA LYS A 255 -0.32 11.86 16.55
C LYS A 255 -1.82 12.10 16.44
N LYS A 256 -2.48 11.35 15.56
CA LYS A 256 -3.94 11.34 15.43
C LYS A 256 -4.47 10.03 16.01
N PRO A 257 -5.22 10.05 17.12
CA PRO A 257 -5.81 8.83 17.68
C PRO A 257 -6.83 8.23 16.69
N PHE A 258 -7.20 6.97 16.92
CA PHE A 258 -8.26 6.36 16.12
C PHE A 258 -9.60 7.00 16.51
N GLU A 259 -10.23 7.67 15.55
CA GLU A 259 -11.54 8.29 15.71
C GLU A 259 -12.49 7.63 14.70
N GLY A 260 -13.68 7.19 15.12
CA GLY A 260 -14.68 6.59 14.22
C GLY A 260 -14.82 5.07 14.35
N MET A 261 -15.25 4.42 13.27
CA MET A 261 -15.57 2.99 13.21
C MET A 261 -14.93 2.35 11.98
N ARG A 262 -14.38 1.15 12.13
CA ARG A 262 -13.85 0.35 11.01
C ARG A 262 -14.90 -0.66 10.56
N LEU A 263 -15.11 -0.77 9.25
CA LEU A 263 -15.68 -2.00 8.68
C LEU A 263 -14.57 -3.05 8.69
N ASP A 264 -14.70 -4.09 9.49
CA ASP A 264 -13.66 -5.08 9.66
C ASP A 264 -14.08 -6.42 9.06
N ARG A 265 -13.19 -7.06 8.29
CA ARG A 265 -13.40 -8.40 7.71
C ARG A 265 -13.80 -9.49 8.71
N SER A 266 -13.56 -9.31 10.00
CA SER A 266 -13.99 -10.24 11.05
C SER A 266 -15.48 -10.10 11.42
N GLN A 267 -16.13 -9.01 11.01
CA GLN A 267 -17.55 -8.77 11.25
C GLN A 267 -18.42 -9.61 10.30
N ASN A 268 -19.61 -9.99 10.76
CA ASN A 268 -20.60 -10.69 9.94
C ASN A 268 -21.33 -9.74 8.97
N ASP A 269 -22.04 -10.31 8.00
CA ASP A 269 -22.69 -9.53 6.93
C ASP A 269 -23.80 -8.60 7.46
N ASP A 270 -24.52 -9.00 8.50
CA ASP A 270 -25.57 -8.17 9.11
C ASP A 270 -24.97 -6.92 9.77
N THR A 271 -23.86 -7.08 10.49
CA THR A 271 -23.13 -5.98 11.13
C THR A 271 -22.57 -5.03 10.06
N LEU A 272 -21.94 -5.59 9.03
CA LEU A 272 -21.38 -4.79 7.94
C LEU A 272 -22.47 -3.99 7.20
N ASN A 273 -23.60 -4.61 6.90
CA ASN A 273 -24.73 -3.94 6.28
C ASN A 273 -25.32 -2.85 7.17
N TYR A 274 -25.53 -3.14 8.46
CA TYR A 274 -26.01 -2.16 9.42
C TYR A 274 -25.09 -0.94 9.48
N LEU A 275 -23.78 -1.14 9.57
CA LEU A 275 -22.81 -0.04 9.61
C LEU A 275 -22.83 0.79 8.32
N MET A 276 -22.88 0.15 7.15
CA MET A 276 -22.96 0.86 5.87
C MET A 276 -24.28 1.62 5.66
N ASP A 277 -25.39 1.14 6.22
CA ASP A 277 -26.71 1.75 6.02
C ASP A 277 -26.98 2.87 7.03
N TYR A 278 -26.52 2.71 8.27
CA TYR A 278 -26.93 3.57 9.40
C TYR A 278 -25.79 4.34 10.07
N LYS A 279 -24.53 4.05 9.73
CA LYS A 279 -23.34 4.64 10.37
C LYS A 279 -22.24 5.01 9.36
N PHE A 280 -22.59 5.14 8.08
CA PHE A 280 -21.61 5.34 7.01
C PHE A 280 -20.72 6.57 7.23
N ASP A 281 -21.31 7.65 7.73
CA ASP A 281 -20.68 8.92 8.09
C ASP A 281 -19.67 8.80 9.24
N LYS A 282 -19.63 7.68 9.95
CA LYS A 282 -18.71 7.42 11.07
C LYS A 282 -17.62 6.43 10.70
N LEU A 283 -17.58 5.97 9.45
CA LEU A 283 -16.66 4.92 9.02
C LEU A 283 -15.31 5.51 8.62
N THR A 284 -14.23 5.00 9.18
CA THR A 284 -12.87 5.44 8.84
C THR A 284 -12.36 4.76 7.58
N ASP A 285 -12.38 3.44 7.62
CA ASP A 285 -11.85 2.57 6.58
C ASP A 285 -12.56 1.20 6.61
N PHE A 286 -12.29 0.42 5.56
CA PHE A 286 -12.70 -0.97 5.45
C PHE A 286 -11.48 -1.88 5.35
N HIS A 287 -11.34 -2.80 6.32
CA HIS A 287 -10.37 -3.88 6.27
C HIS A 287 -10.91 -5.03 5.43
N ALA A 288 -10.33 -5.17 4.25
CA ALA A 288 -10.83 -6.01 3.19
C ALA A 288 -10.71 -7.52 3.50
N PHE A 289 -11.66 -8.30 2.97
CA PHE A 289 -11.72 -9.75 3.20
C PHE A 289 -10.53 -10.47 2.57
N GLN A 290 -9.93 -11.40 3.32
CA GLN A 290 -8.84 -12.25 2.78
C GLN A 290 -9.42 -13.52 2.13
N SER A 291 -10.23 -14.26 2.87
CA SER A 291 -10.92 -15.45 2.38
C SER A 291 -12.28 -15.09 1.78
N ASN A 292 -12.71 -15.86 0.77
CA ASN A 292 -14.02 -15.71 0.14
C ASN A 292 -14.33 -14.31 -0.42
N TYR A 293 -13.31 -13.49 -0.69
CA TYR A 293 -13.49 -12.09 -1.11
C TYR A 293 -14.38 -11.94 -2.36
N LEU A 294 -14.25 -12.84 -3.34
CA LEU A 294 -15.12 -12.85 -4.53
C LEU A 294 -16.59 -13.16 -4.20
N ASN A 295 -16.85 -13.97 -3.16
CA ASN A 295 -18.20 -14.31 -2.72
C ASN A 295 -18.82 -13.21 -1.86
N LYS A 296 -18.00 -12.32 -1.29
CA LYS A 296 -18.42 -11.13 -0.55
C LYS A 296 -18.64 -9.91 -1.43
N TRP A 297 -18.75 -10.10 -2.76
CA TRP A 297 -18.95 -9.00 -3.70
C TRP A 297 -20.19 -8.17 -3.41
N ASN A 298 -21.28 -8.75 -2.88
CA ASN A 298 -22.47 -8.00 -2.48
C ASN A 298 -22.16 -6.91 -1.42
N ILE A 299 -21.27 -7.20 -0.46
CA ILE A 299 -20.82 -6.24 0.55
C ILE A 299 -19.88 -5.21 -0.08
N ILE A 300 -18.90 -5.68 -0.86
CA ILE A 300 -17.92 -4.81 -1.51
C ILE A 300 -18.61 -3.83 -2.47
N SER A 301 -19.47 -4.33 -3.37
CA SER A 301 -20.22 -3.50 -4.33
C SER A 301 -21.07 -2.44 -3.64
N LYS A 302 -21.79 -2.79 -2.57
CA LYS A 302 -22.57 -1.82 -1.78
C LYS A 302 -21.71 -0.71 -1.19
N LEU A 303 -20.51 -1.03 -0.71
CA LEU A 303 -19.54 -0.03 -0.26
C LEU A 303 -19.08 0.84 -1.43
N LEU A 304 -18.69 0.24 -2.56
CA LEU A 304 -18.22 0.97 -3.74
C LEU A 304 -19.29 1.91 -4.31
N GLU A 305 -20.56 1.50 -4.34
CA GLU A 305 -21.69 2.33 -4.78
C GLU A 305 -21.91 3.56 -3.89
N LYS A 306 -21.61 3.45 -2.59
CA LYS A 306 -21.66 4.60 -1.66
C LYS A 306 -20.45 5.51 -1.79
N LEU A 307 -19.29 4.96 -2.13
CA LEU A 307 -18.03 5.70 -2.23
C LEU A 307 -17.87 6.47 -3.54
N PHE A 308 -18.38 5.93 -4.64
CA PHE A 308 -17.99 6.37 -5.98
C PHE A 308 -19.16 6.83 -6.83
N THR A 309 -18.84 7.68 -7.80
CA THR A 309 -19.78 8.04 -8.86
C THR A 309 -20.15 6.80 -9.67
N ARG A 310 -21.28 6.88 -10.39
CA ARG A 310 -21.76 5.78 -11.23
C ARG A 310 -20.72 5.34 -12.28
N ASP A 311 -19.96 6.28 -12.82
CA ASP A 311 -19.00 5.96 -13.89
C ASP A 311 -17.73 5.30 -13.34
N THR A 312 -17.19 5.80 -12.23
CA THR A 312 -16.09 5.11 -11.53
C THR A 312 -16.53 3.71 -11.07
N TYR A 313 -17.73 3.58 -10.50
CA TYR A 313 -18.25 2.29 -10.08
C TYR A 313 -18.37 1.29 -11.24
N LYS A 314 -18.85 1.71 -12.42
CA LYS A 314 -18.89 0.84 -13.61
C LYS A 314 -17.51 0.30 -13.99
N ILE A 315 -16.48 1.15 -13.97
CA ILE A 315 -15.09 0.74 -14.26
C ILE A 315 -14.65 -0.32 -13.24
N LEU A 316 -14.87 -0.08 -11.95
CA LEU A 316 -14.50 -1.01 -10.88
C LEU A 316 -15.31 -2.33 -10.93
N TYR A 317 -16.58 -2.28 -11.36
CA TYR A 317 -17.40 -3.46 -11.59
C TYR A 317 -16.90 -4.29 -12.78
N SER A 318 -16.51 -3.63 -13.88
CA SER A 318 -15.91 -4.29 -15.03
C SER A 318 -14.61 -4.98 -14.65
N TYR A 319 -13.76 -4.32 -13.84
CA TYR A 319 -12.57 -4.93 -13.26
C TYR A 319 -12.90 -6.19 -12.46
N PHE A 320 -13.86 -6.13 -11.54
CA PHE A 320 -14.27 -7.31 -10.77
C PHE A 320 -14.69 -8.48 -11.68
N SER A 321 -15.46 -8.17 -12.73
CA SER A 321 -15.93 -9.17 -13.68
C SER A 321 -14.79 -9.82 -14.45
N GLU A 322 -13.85 -9.02 -14.98
CA GLU A 322 -12.64 -9.51 -15.68
C GLU A 322 -11.75 -10.32 -14.73
N PHE A 323 -11.49 -9.82 -13.52
CA PHE A 323 -10.66 -10.48 -12.52
C PHE A 323 -11.23 -11.85 -12.12
N LYS A 324 -12.55 -11.92 -11.87
CA LYS A 324 -13.23 -13.16 -11.51
C LYS A 324 -13.16 -14.19 -12.64
N GLN A 325 -13.33 -13.76 -13.89
CA GLN A 325 -13.16 -14.64 -15.06
C GLN A 325 -11.72 -15.15 -15.16
N ALA A 326 -10.74 -14.28 -14.98
CA ALA A 326 -9.32 -14.63 -15.01
C ALA A 326 -8.97 -15.70 -13.96
N ILE A 327 -9.44 -15.55 -12.71
CA ILE A 327 -9.26 -16.55 -11.65
C ILE A 327 -9.89 -17.90 -12.03
N ASN A 328 -11.10 -17.89 -12.57
CA ASN A 328 -11.82 -19.11 -12.95
C ASN A 328 -11.19 -19.83 -14.14
N SER A 329 -10.55 -19.10 -15.07
CA SER A 329 -9.88 -19.70 -16.24
C SER A 329 -8.58 -20.45 -15.90
N GLN A 330 -8.07 -20.29 -14.67
CA GLN A 330 -6.83 -20.89 -14.20
C GLN A 330 -7.04 -22.12 -13.28
N ASN A 331 -8.29 -22.52 -13.05
CA ASN A 331 -8.67 -23.67 -12.20
C ASN A 331 -9.32 -24.76 -13.05
#